data_AF-A0A9E5ASW3-F1
#
_entry.id   AF-A0A9E5ASW3-F1
#
_cell.length_a   1.000
_cell.length_b   1.000
_cell.length_c   1.000
_cell.angle_alpha   90.00
_cell.angle_beta   90.00
_cell.angle_gamma   90.00
#
_symmetry.space_group_name_H-M   'P 1'
#
loop_
_entity.id
_entity.type
_entity.pdbx_description
1 polymer ?
#
loop_
_entity_poly.entity_id
_entity_poly.type
_entity_poly.pdbx_seq_one_letter_code
_entity_poly.pdbx_strand_id
1 'polypeptide(L)'
;MRNCRAVGQKVGLRLTLTKRNCRDLNQIFDFIEKEGIQCACFYHLVYSGRGNSADELTQQDIRKAMNIIMSRTKDFHDRGLGKEILTVDNHADNVYIYLKMRETDPLRADVVYKWMKWNGGGANSSGIGISNIDWLGNVHPDQFWQTAVLGNVRQRPFSEIWSDNSIPRLAQLRDRLPLFAAGFIFTFHFFNTHFRIEKFPMDTVIFSGRVSKSEMLRERKRWWDRLTTEGKLDEYLVKDDWDKWKNIAKTFGYAFFGLGVILLILIIYAMVSRLAH
;
A
#
# COMPACT_ATOMS: atom_id res chain seq x y z
N MET A 1 34.68 13.72 2.52
CA MET A 1 34.51 12.69 1.46
C MET A 1 35.85 12.27 0.85
N ARG A 2 36.63 13.17 0.24
CA ARG A 2 37.93 12.83 -0.38
C ARG A 2 38.91 12.16 0.60
N ASN A 3 38.95 12.61 1.85
CA ASN A 3 39.76 11.98 2.90
C ASN A 3 39.33 10.54 3.19
N CYS A 4 38.02 10.26 3.27
CA CYS A 4 37.51 8.88 3.44
C CYS A 4 37.92 7.99 2.26
N ARG A 5 37.82 8.50 1.03
CA ARG A 5 38.25 7.76 -0.16
C ARG A 5 39.77 7.51 -0.18
N ALA A 6 40.58 8.46 0.28
CA ALA A 6 42.02 8.32 0.33
C ALA A 6 42.47 7.15 1.22
N VAL A 7 41.66 6.76 2.22
CA VAL A 7 41.89 5.60 3.08
C VAL A 7 41.08 4.35 2.68
N GLY A 8 40.46 4.36 1.49
CA GLY A 8 39.67 3.22 0.99
C GLY A 8 38.28 3.06 1.62
N GLN A 9 37.81 4.00 2.44
CA GLN A 9 36.48 3.95 3.05
C GLN A 9 35.40 4.27 1.99
N LYS A 10 34.36 3.42 1.90
CA LYS A 10 33.19 3.68 1.05
C LYS A 10 32.46 4.94 1.52
N VAL A 11 32.01 5.75 0.56
CA VAL A 11 31.27 6.99 0.83
C VAL A 11 29.92 6.95 0.13
N GLY A 12 28.90 7.42 0.84
CA GLY A 12 27.53 7.50 0.34
C GLY A 12 27.02 8.93 0.33
N LEU A 13 26.17 9.26 -0.64
CA LEU A 13 25.41 10.51 -0.68
C LEU A 13 23.98 10.23 -0.23
N ARG A 14 23.46 11.03 0.70
CA ARG A 14 22.04 10.98 1.10
C ARG A 14 21.46 12.37 0.96
N LEU A 15 20.39 12.51 0.19
CA LEU A 15 19.72 13.79 -0.01
C LEU A 15 18.21 13.62 -0.03
N THR A 16 17.50 14.61 0.51
CA THR A 16 16.05 14.72 0.37
C THR A 16 15.72 15.51 -0.88
N LEU A 17 14.88 14.96 -1.76
CA LEU A 17 14.40 15.62 -2.95
C LEU A 17 13.41 16.73 -2.57
N THR A 18 13.68 17.93 -3.06
CA THR A 18 12.90 19.15 -2.79
C THR A 18 12.75 19.95 -4.08
N LYS A 19 11.82 20.91 -4.11
CA LYS A 19 11.67 21.84 -5.26
C LYS A 19 12.96 22.54 -5.67
N ARG A 20 13.90 22.71 -4.72
CA ARG A 20 15.15 23.45 -4.92
C ARG A 20 16.23 22.63 -5.62
N ASN A 21 16.28 21.32 -5.40
CA ASN A 21 17.35 20.46 -5.91
C ASN A 21 16.90 19.46 -6.98
N CYS A 22 15.59 19.20 -7.13
CA CYS A 22 15.10 18.21 -8.08
C CYS A 22 15.41 18.57 -9.54
N ARG A 23 15.59 19.87 -9.83
CA ARG A 23 15.93 20.39 -11.16
C ARG A 23 17.38 20.09 -11.54
N ASP A 24 18.27 19.97 -10.55
CA ASP A 24 19.70 19.75 -10.74
C ASP A 24 20.08 18.26 -10.67
N LEU A 25 19.10 17.37 -10.71
CA LEU A 25 19.32 15.94 -10.48
C LEU A 25 20.35 15.34 -11.44
N ASN A 26 20.36 15.75 -12.71
CA ASN A 26 21.41 15.34 -13.66
C ASN A 26 22.82 15.76 -13.21
N GLN A 27 22.98 17.00 -12.74
CA GLN A 27 24.26 17.50 -12.23
C GLN A 27 24.68 16.78 -10.94
N ILE A 28 23.71 16.38 -10.11
CA ILE A 28 23.98 15.55 -8.93
C ILE A 28 24.54 14.18 -9.34
N PHE A 29 24.01 13.57 -10.41
CA PHE A 29 24.57 12.33 -10.96
C PHE A 29 25.97 12.54 -11.55
N ASP A 30 26.22 13.64 -12.26
CA ASP A 30 27.55 13.98 -12.76
C ASP A 30 28.55 14.14 -11.60
N PHE A 31 28.11 14.75 -10.50
CA PHE A 31 28.89 14.89 -9.27
C PHE A 31 29.19 13.53 -8.61
N ILE A 32 28.19 12.64 -8.51
CA ILE A 32 28.34 11.27 -7.98
C ILE A 32 29.41 10.49 -8.76
N GLU A 33 29.42 10.65 -10.08
CA GLU A 33 30.42 10.02 -10.95
C GLU A 33 31.79 10.65 -10.71
N LYS A 34 31.91 11.97 -10.86
CA LYS A 34 33.16 12.73 -10.74
C LYS A 34 33.87 12.49 -9.41
N GLU A 35 33.14 12.52 -8.30
CA GLU A 35 33.73 12.33 -6.98
C GLU A 35 33.85 10.85 -6.60
N GLY A 36 33.45 9.91 -7.47
CA GLY A 36 33.60 8.48 -7.23
C GLY A 36 32.76 7.95 -6.07
N ILE A 37 31.55 8.49 -5.86
CA ILE A 37 30.62 8.04 -4.81
C ILE A 37 30.10 6.65 -5.16
N GLN A 38 30.11 5.70 -4.23
CA GLN A 38 29.67 4.33 -4.49
C GLN A 38 28.15 4.14 -4.34
N CYS A 39 27.55 4.86 -3.39
CA CYS A 39 26.14 4.69 -3.04
C CYS A 39 25.44 6.06 -2.95
N ALA A 40 24.25 6.21 -3.54
CA ALA A 40 23.44 7.41 -3.40
C ALA A 40 21.98 7.06 -3.06
N CYS A 41 21.46 7.68 -2.00
CA CYS A 41 20.07 7.54 -1.56
C CYS A 41 19.31 8.86 -1.78
N PHE A 42 18.24 8.80 -2.55
CA PHE A 42 17.31 9.90 -2.78
C PHE A 42 16.05 9.70 -1.94
N TYR A 43 15.89 10.53 -0.92
CA TYR A 43 14.76 10.49 0.00
C TYR A 43 13.62 11.36 -0.52
N HIS A 44 12.40 10.87 -0.41
CA HIS A 44 11.21 11.73 -0.48
C HIS A 44 11.07 12.49 0.84
N LEU A 45 10.46 13.67 0.80
CA LEU A 45 10.31 14.52 1.98
C LEU A 45 9.30 13.91 2.96
N VAL A 46 9.75 13.56 4.17
CA VAL A 46 8.88 13.06 5.25
C VAL A 46 8.52 14.21 6.19
N TYR A 47 7.22 14.40 6.45
CA TYR A 47 6.70 15.42 7.37
C TYR A 47 6.85 15.02 8.84
N SER A 48 8.09 14.81 9.28
CA SER A 48 8.41 14.52 10.68
C SER A 48 9.37 15.56 11.26
N GLY A 49 9.24 15.82 12.55
CA GLY A 49 10.05 16.81 13.26
C GLY A 49 9.89 18.22 12.69
N ARG A 50 10.98 18.76 12.11
CA ARG A 50 11.01 20.12 11.53
C ARG A 50 10.69 20.16 10.03
N GLY A 51 10.43 19.02 9.40
CA GLY A 51 10.04 18.95 7.98
C GLY A 51 8.70 19.65 7.75
N ASN A 52 8.62 20.48 6.72
CA ASN A 52 7.39 21.19 6.35
C ASN A 52 7.11 21.04 4.84
N SER A 53 5.87 21.29 4.43
CA SER A 53 5.40 21.10 3.04
C SER A 53 5.82 22.18 2.06
N ALA A 54 6.54 23.23 2.47
CA ALA A 54 6.89 24.34 1.57
C ALA A 54 7.73 23.86 0.37
N ASP A 55 8.63 22.91 0.63
CA ASP A 55 9.57 22.36 -0.34
C ASP A 55 9.13 21.01 -0.97
N GLU A 56 7.87 20.59 -0.74
CA GLU A 56 7.27 19.35 -1.27
C GLU A 56 7.22 19.31 -2.79
N LEU A 57 7.60 18.19 -3.40
CA LEU A 57 7.50 18.01 -4.84
C LEU A 57 6.08 17.68 -5.29
N THR A 58 5.68 18.20 -6.45
CA THR A 58 4.44 17.76 -7.07
C THR A 58 4.57 16.33 -7.58
N GLN A 59 3.44 15.65 -7.78
CA GLN A 59 3.42 14.29 -8.37
C GLN A 59 4.08 14.24 -9.76
N GLN A 60 4.00 15.32 -10.52
CA GLN A 60 4.66 15.43 -11.82
C GLN A 60 6.18 15.57 -11.66
N ASP A 61 6.65 16.35 -10.70
CA ASP A 61 8.08 16.50 -10.42
C ASP A 61 8.69 15.20 -9.89
N ILE A 62 7.97 14.48 -9.03
CA ILE A 62 8.38 13.16 -8.55
C ILE A 62 8.57 12.19 -9.73
N ARG A 63 7.59 12.11 -10.64
CA ARG A 63 7.70 11.25 -11.84
C ARG A 63 8.90 11.63 -12.72
N LYS A 64 9.13 12.92 -12.93
CA LYS A 64 10.30 13.42 -13.68
C LYS A 64 11.61 13.02 -12.99
N ALA A 65 11.70 13.21 -11.67
CA ALA A 65 12.86 12.84 -10.88
C ALA A 65 13.13 11.32 -10.95
N MET A 66 12.10 10.49 -10.79
CA MET A 66 12.22 9.04 -10.91
C MET A 66 12.70 8.61 -12.30
N ASN A 67 12.18 9.21 -13.38
CA ASN A 67 12.67 8.92 -14.73
C ASN A 67 14.16 9.24 -14.90
N ILE A 68 14.63 10.37 -14.36
CA ILE A 68 16.05 10.74 -14.39
C ILE A 68 16.87 9.74 -13.58
N ILE A 69 16.44 9.41 -12.35
CA ILE A 69 17.13 8.44 -11.48
C ILE A 69 17.26 7.10 -12.18
N MET A 70 16.18 6.58 -12.77
CA MET A 70 16.19 5.31 -13.50
C MET A 70 17.13 5.35 -14.70
N SER A 71 17.05 6.41 -15.51
CA SER A 71 17.88 6.58 -16.71
C SER A 71 19.38 6.66 -16.36
N ARG A 72 19.75 7.51 -15.39
CA ARG A 72 21.15 7.67 -14.95
C ARG A 72 21.68 6.41 -14.24
N THR A 73 20.84 5.71 -13.51
CA THR A 73 21.21 4.41 -12.90
C THR A 73 21.49 3.37 -13.98
N LYS A 74 20.66 3.31 -15.03
CA LYS A 74 20.88 2.43 -16.17
C LYS A 74 22.19 2.76 -16.89
N ASP A 75 22.46 4.04 -17.17
CA ASP A 75 23.72 4.48 -17.77
C ASP A 75 24.95 4.00 -16.97
N PHE A 76 24.93 4.20 -15.66
CA PHE A 76 26.01 3.71 -14.79
C PHE A 76 26.17 2.20 -14.83
N HIS A 77 25.07 1.44 -14.90
CA HIS A 77 25.11 0.00 -15.01
C HIS A 77 25.66 -0.47 -16.36
N ASP A 78 25.17 0.10 -17.46
CA ASP A 78 25.60 -0.24 -18.82
C ASP A 78 27.10 0.04 -19.02
N ARG A 79 27.62 1.09 -18.37
CA ARG A 79 29.05 1.48 -18.39
C ARG A 79 29.89 0.73 -17.34
N GLY A 80 29.31 -0.19 -16.57
CA GLY A 80 30.03 -1.01 -15.59
C GLY A 80 30.53 -0.26 -14.35
N LEU A 81 29.97 0.91 -14.01
CA LEU A 81 30.45 1.76 -12.93
C LEU A 81 30.06 1.28 -11.52
N GLY A 82 29.22 0.23 -11.41
CA GLY A 82 28.92 -0.46 -10.14
C GLY A 82 28.38 0.44 -9.03
N LYS A 83 27.46 1.36 -9.37
CA LYS A 83 26.89 2.35 -8.44
C LYS A 83 25.59 1.83 -7.82
N GLU A 84 25.45 1.96 -6.51
CA GLU A 84 24.21 1.64 -5.79
C GLU A 84 23.33 2.88 -5.68
N ILE A 85 22.16 2.85 -6.32
CA ILE A 85 21.20 3.97 -6.29
C ILE A 85 19.92 3.51 -5.60
N LEU A 86 19.52 4.23 -4.55
CA LEU A 86 18.34 3.91 -3.75
C LEU A 86 17.38 5.09 -3.75
N THR A 87 16.09 4.79 -3.77
CA THR A 87 15.03 5.75 -3.43
C THR A 87 14.35 5.32 -2.13
N VAL A 88 14.02 6.28 -1.27
CA VAL A 88 13.61 5.99 0.11
C VAL A 88 12.40 6.85 0.48
N ASP A 89 11.51 6.30 1.31
CA ASP A 89 10.33 6.98 1.87
C ASP A 89 9.18 7.30 0.90
N ASN A 90 9.12 6.62 -0.25
CA ASN A 90 7.90 6.56 -1.07
C ASN A 90 7.55 5.13 -1.48
N HIS A 91 6.41 4.65 -1.00
CA HIS A 91 5.91 3.30 -1.28
C HIS A 91 5.57 3.07 -2.75
N ALA A 92 5.32 4.14 -3.51
CA ALA A 92 4.97 4.05 -4.93
C ALA A 92 6.18 3.83 -5.85
N ASP A 93 7.42 4.07 -5.40
CA ASP A 93 8.61 4.01 -6.25
C ASP A 93 8.81 2.62 -6.86
N ASN A 94 8.69 1.56 -6.05
CA ASN A 94 8.86 0.18 -6.51
C ASN A 94 7.80 -0.21 -7.57
N VAL A 95 6.56 0.25 -7.37
CA VAL A 95 5.47 0.01 -8.33
C VAL A 95 5.72 0.78 -9.62
N TYR A 96 6.19 2.03 -9.51
CA TYR A 96 6.53 2.86 -10.66
C TYR A 96 7.66 2.24 -11.50
N ILE A 97 8.73 1.78 -10.85
CA ILE A 97 9.84 1.09 -11.50
C ILE A 97 9.34 -0.17 -12.21
N TYR A 98 8.53 -1.00 -11.55
CA TYR A 98 7.95 -2.19 -12.16
C TYR A 98 7.12 -1.87 -13.41
N LEU A 99 6.21 -0.89 -13.33
CA LEU A 99 5.40 -0.47 -14.48
C LEU A 99 6.26 0.03 -15.64
N LYS A 100 7.32 0.78 -15.34
CA LYS A 100 8.25 1.27 -16.37
C LYS A 100 9.09 0.15 -16.99
N MET A 101 9.50 -0.83 -16.20
CA MET A 101 10.19 -2.01 -16.74
C MET A 101 9.27 -2.87 -17.60
N ARG A 102 7.97 -2.96 -17.30
CA ARG A 102 7.02 -3.68 -18.18
C ARG A 102 6.90 -3.07 -19.58
N GLU A 103 7.12 -1.76 -19.71
CA GLU A 103 7.10 -1.07 -21.01
C GLU A 103 8.35 -1.40 -21.85
N THR A 104 9.49 -1.68 -21.23
CA THR A 104 10.80 -1.81 -21.91
C THR A 104 11.37 -3.22 -21.94
N ASP A 105 11.26 -3.97 -20.84
CA ASP A 105 11.77 -5.32 -20.67
C ASP A 105 10.82 -6.13 -19.76
N PRO A 106 9.78 -6.77 -20.34
CA PRO A 106 8.81 -7.55 -19.57
C PRO A 106 9.42 -8.70 -18.76
N LEU A 107 10.50 -9.32 -19.24
CA LEU A 107 11.14 -10.45 -18.56
C LEU A 107 11.84 -10.01 -17.27
N ARG A 108 12.57 -8.88 -17.31
CA ARG A 108 13.15 -8.30 -16.10
C ARG A 108 12.10 -7.71 -15.17
N ALA A 109 10.99 -7.20 -15.70
CA ALA A 109 9.89 -6.71 -14.87
C ALA A 109 9.32 -7.81 -13.96
N ASP A 110 9.24 -9.06 -14.42
CA ASP A 110 8.83 -10.20 -13.60
C ASP A 110 9.80 -10.48 -12.44
N VAL A 111 11.10 -10.28 -12.67
CA VAL A 111 12.13 -10.40 -11.60
C VAL A 111 11.95 -9.30 -10.56
N VAL A 112 11.77 -8.05 -11.00
CA VAL A 112 11.49 -6.91 -10.10
C VAL A 112 10.24 -7.16 -9.29
N TYR A 113 9.18 -7.70 -9.91
CA TYR A 113 7.94 -8.02 -9.22
C TYR A 113 8.13 -9.09 -8.14
N LYS A 114 8.93 -10.14 -8.42
CA LYS A 114 9.28 -11.16 -7.42
C LYS A 114 10.04 -10.56 -6.24
N TRP A 115 11.03 -9.69 -6.48
CA TRP A 115 11.77 -9.01 -5.41
C TRP A 115 10.89 -8.06 -4.61
N MET A 116 10.00 -7.31 -5.26
CA MET A 116 9.04 -6.44 -4.59
C MET A 116 8.13 -7.23 -3.65
N LYS A 117 7.61 -8.38 -4.09
CA LYS A 117 6.81 -9.29 -3.25
C LYS A 117 7.59 -9.83 -2.06
N TRP A 118 8.82 -10.29 -2.30
CA TRP A 118 9.67 -10.84 -1.26
C TRP A 118 10.03 -9.81 -0.18
N ASN A 119 10.35 -8.57 -0.59
CA ASN A 119 10.67 -7.49 0.34
C ASN A 119 9.48 -7.12 1.24
N GLY A 120 8.26 -7.17 0.70
CA GLY A 120 7.02 -6.84 1.43
C GLY A 120 6.83 -5.36 1.76
N GLY A 121 7.82 -4.51 1.47
CA GLY A 121 7.75 -3.05 1.57
C GLY A 121 7.25 -2.58 2.94
N GLY A 122 6.31 -1.62 2.93
CA GLY A 122 5.72 -1.07 4.16
C GLY A 122 5.04 -2.10 5.06
N ALA A 123 4.70 -3.29 4.57
CA ALA A 123 4.18 -4.42 5.37
C ALA A 123 5.27 -5.12 6.22
N ASN A 124 6.56 -4.84 5.98
CA ASN A 124 7.68 -5.36 6.77
C ASN A 124 8.51 -4.26 7.44
N SER A 125 8.12 -2.98 7.35
CA SER A 125 8.86 -1.84 7.92
C SER A 125 8.61 -1.64 9.43
N SER A 126 7.86 -0.60 9.81
CA SER A 126 7.71 -0.15 11.20
C SER A 126 7.10 -1.22 12.10
N GLY A 127 7.74 -1.48 13.25
CA GLY A 127 7.26 -2.48 14.23
C GLY A 127 7.50 -3.94 13.85
N ILE A 128 8.11 -4.21 12.68
CA ILE A 128 8.47 -5.56 12.22
C ILE A 128 9.97 -5.63 11.90
N GLY A 129 10.39 -5.05 10.77
CA GLY A 129 11.77 -5.13 10.28
C GLY A 129 12.63 -3.91 10.61
N ILE A 130 12.01 -2.83 11.08
CA ILE A 130 12.71 -1.60 11.48
C ILE A 130 12.30 -1.25 12.91
N SER A 131 13.27 -0.77 13.69
CA SER A 131 13.08 -0.11 14.98
C SER A 131 14.06 1.06 15.09
N ASN A 132 13.78 2.02 15.96
CA ASN A 132 14.70 3.11 16.27
C ASN A 132 14.91 3.20 17.78
N ILE A 133 16.14 3.38 18.23
CA ILE A 133 16.47 3.65 19.63
C ILE A 133 17.00 5.08 19.71
N ASP A 134 16.31 5.95 20.43
CA ASP A 134 16.71 7.35 20.58
C ASP A 134 17.90 7.53 21.53
N TRP A 135 18.39 8.77 21.66
CA TRP A 135 19.52 9.12 22.54
C TRP A 135 19.22 8.98 24.04
N LEU A 136 17.95 8.89 24.43
CA LEU A 136 17.51 8.61 25.81
C LEU A 136 17.37 7.09 26.07
N GLY A 137 17.52 6.27 25.04
CA GLY A 137 17.33 4.83 25.07
C GLY A 137 15.89 4.37 24.85
N ASN A 138 14.96 5.27 24.47
CA ASN A 138 13.59 4.88 24.14
C ASN A 138 13.55 4.13 22.81
N VAL A 139 12.75 3.06 22.78
CA VAL A 139 12.51 2.24 21.60
C VAL A 139 11.27 2.75 20.87
N HIS A 140 11.38 2.97 19.56
CA HIS A 140 10.34 3.45 18.68
C HIS A 140 10.10 2.46 17.53
N PRO A 141 8.88 2.42 16.94
CA PRO A 141 8.59 1.56 15.80
C PRO A 141 9.43 1.83 14.56
N ASP A 142 9.87 3.08 14.35
CA ASP A 142 10.72 3.50 13.24
C ASP A 142 11.38 4.85 13.56
N GLN A 143 12.20 5.36 12.64
CA GLN A 143 12.97 6.59 12.80
C GLN A 143 12.11 7.89 12.79
N PHE A 144 10.91 7.85 12.24
CA PHE A 144 10.04 9.02 12.06
C PHE A 144 8.98 9.15 13.15
N TRP A 145 8.61 8.04 13.79
CA TRP A 145 7.57 7.98 14.81
C TRP A 145 8.08 8.18 16.24
N GLN A 146 8.78 9.31 16.47
CA GLN A 146 9.40 9.64 17.76
C GLN A 146 8.38 9.83 18.90
N THR A 147 7.12 10.11 18.60
CA THR A 147 6.05 10.22 19.61
C THR A 147 5.56 8.86 20.12
N ALA A 148 5.90 7.76 19.42
CA ALA A 148 5.53 6.42 19.83
C ALA A 148 6.67 5.72 20.57
N VAL A 149 6.63 5.72 21.90
CA VAL A 149 7.56 4.96 22.75
C VAL A 149 6.99 3.57 23.03
N LEU A 150 7.80 2.53 22.84
CA LEU A 150 7.49 1.13 23.11
C LEU A 150 8.12 0.62 24.41
N GLY A 151 9.21 1.25 24.85
CA GLY A 151 9.95 0.90 26.05
C GLY A 151 11.29 1.63 26.09
N ASN A 152 12.15 1.34 27.08
CA ASN A 152 13.48 1.94 27.18
C ASN A 152 14.56 0.88 27.48
N VAL A 153 15.61 0.86 26.66
CA VAL A 153 16.68 -0.15 26.73
C VAL A 153 17.56 -0.04 27.99
N ARG A 154 17.49 1.10 28.69
CA ARG A 154 18.18 1.30 29.98
C ARG A 154 17.43 0.63 31.14
N GLN A 155 16.16 0.28 30.94
CA GLN A 155 15.30 -0.34 31.94
C GLN A 155 15.07 -1.82 31.65
N ARG A 156 14.91 -2.18 30.38
CA ARG A 156 14.60 -3.55 29.94
C ARG A 156 15.37 -3.89 28.67
N PRO A 157 15.88 -5.12 28.49
CA PRO A 157 16.58 -5.50 27.26
C PRO A 157 15.73 -5.26 26.00
N PHE A 158 16.36 -4.80 24.91
CA PHE A 158 15.68 -4.55 23.64
C PHE A 158 14.94 -5.78 23.13
N SER A 159 15.54 -6.98 23.25
CA SER A 159 14.93 -8.24 22.82
C SER A 159 13.58 -8.48 23.50
N GLU A 160 13.48 -8.17 24.79
CA GLU A 160 12.23 -8.35 25.52
C GLU A 160 11.20 -7.30 25.12
N ILE A 161 11.58 -6.01 25.03
CA ILE A 161 10.69 -4.94 24.58
C ILE A 161 10.15 -5.26 23.18
N TRP A 162 11.04 -5.68 22.27
CA TRP A 162 10.69 -5.94 20.89
C TRP A 162 9.87 -7.22 20.74
N SER A 163 10.10 -8.26 21.53
CA SER A 163 9.29 -9.49 21.48
C SER A 163 7.97 -9.40 22.27
N ASP A 164 7.71 -8.30 22.98
CA ASP A 164 6.55 -8.14 23.83
C ASP A 164 5.26 -7.80 23.04
N ASN A 165 4.41 -8.80 22.85
CA ASN A 165 3.11 -8.62 22.21
C ASN A 165 2.05 -8.04 23.15
N SER A 166 2.35 -7.82 24.44
CA SER A 166 1.43 -7.10 25.34
C SER A 166 1.41 -5.59 25.06
N ILE A 167 2.45 -5.05 24.40
CA ILE A 167 2.50 -3.65 23.98
C ILE A 167 1.47 -3.44 22.85
N PRO A 168 0.33 -2.76 23.09
CA PRO A 168 -0.80 -2.77 22.15
C PRO A 168 -0.42 -2.21 20.79
N ARG A 169 0.40 -1.16 20.76
CA ARG A 169 0.87 -0.53 19.52
C ARG A 169 1.76 -1.46 18.69
N LEU A 170 2.64 -2.22 19.33
CA LEU A 170 3.54 -3.15 18.62
C LEU A 170 2.75 -4.34 18.04
N ALA A 171 1.79 -4.87 18.81
CA ALA A 171 0.89 -5.91 18.35
C ALA A 171 0.04 -5.44 17.14
N GLN A 172 -0.55 -4.24 17.23
CA GLN A 172 -1.31 -3.66 16.11
C GLN A 172 -0.48 -3.47 14.84
N LEU A 173 0.78 -3.05 14.98
CA LEU A 173 1.68 -2.92 13.83
C LEU A 173 1.93 -4.30 13.19
N ARG A 174 2.13 -5.34 13.98
CA ARG A 174 2.35 -6.71 13.49
C ARG A 174 1.12 -7.29 12.79
N ASP A 175 -0.06 -7.07 13.34
CA ASP A 175 -1.33 -7.62 12.84
C ASP A 175 -2.07 -6.69 11.86
N ARG A 176 -1.40 -5.68 11.30
CA ARG A 176 -2.05 -4.65 10.48
C ARG A 176 -2.73 -5.16 9.22
N LEU A 177 -2.17 -6.18 8.55
CA LEU A 177 -2.70 -6.69 7.28
C LEU A 177 -4.08 -7.36 7.45
N PRO A 178 -4.29 -8.30 8.39
CA PRO A 178 -5.61 -8.82 8.71
C PRO A 178 -6.62 -7.73 9.09
N LEU A 179 -6.20 -6.74 9.88
CA LEU A 179 -7.07 -5.64 10.32
C LEU A 179 -7.55 -4.79 9.13
N PHE A 180 -6.64 -4.43 8.20
CA PHE A 180 -7.00 -3.71 6.98
C PHE A 180 -7.86 -4.56 6.05
N ALA A 181 -7.55 -5.85 5.88
CA ALA A 181 -8.34 -6.74 5.04
C ALA A 181 -9.76 -6.91 5.57
N ALA A 182 -9.94 -7.14 6.88
CA ALA A 182 -11.26 -7.24 7.50
C ALA A 182 -12.05 -5.94 7.34
N GLY A 183 -11.44 -4.78 7.62
CA GLY A 183 -12.09 -3.48 7.47
C GLY A 183 -12.45 -3.14 6.02
N PHE A 184 -11.55 -3.44 5.08
CA PHE A 184 -11.78 -3.23 3.65
C PHE A 184 -12.87 -4.16 3.12
N ILE A 185 -12.79 -5.47 3.38
CA ILE A 185 -13.81 -6.44 2.98
C ILE A 185 -15.15 -6.03 3.59
N PHE A 186 -15.21 -5.77 4.89
CA PHE A 186 -16.44 -5.38 5.55
C PHE A 186 -17.04 -4.12 4.92
N THR A 187 -16.27 -3.05 4.78
CA THR A 187 -16.77 -1.77 4.24
C THR A 187 -17.18 -1.90 2.77
N PHE A 188 -16.30 -2.42 1.92
CA PHE A 188 -16.59 -2.52 0.49
C PHE A 188 -17.70 -3.53 0.21
N HIS A 189 -17.71 -4.69 0.87
CA HIS A 189 -18.79 -5.67 0.72
C HIS A 189 -20.11 -5.11 1.24
N PHE A 190 -20.13 -4.52 2.44
CA PHE A 190 -21.35 -3.97 3.02
C PHE A 190 -21.95 -2.86 2.15
N PHE A 191 -21.15 -1.88 1.72
CA PHE A 191 -21.67 -0.76 0.94
C PHE A 191 -21.92 -1.10 -0.53
N ASN A 192 -21.09 -1.93 -1.18
CA ASN A 192 -21.31 -2.27 -2.59
C ASN A 192 -22.35 -3.38 -2.79
N THR A 193 -22.51 -4.29 -1.83
CA THR A 193 -23.40 -5.45 -1.96
C THR A 193 -24.71 -5.24 -1.21
N HIS A 194 -24.67 -4.80 0.04
CA HIS A 194 -25.88 -4.71 0.87
C HIS A 194 -26.54 -3.33 0.82
N PHE A 195 -25.76 -2.24 0.87
CA PHE A 195 -26.29 -0.87 0.95
C PHE A 195 -26.64 -0.22 -0.39
N ARG A 196 -26.91 -1.04 -1.43
CA ARG A 196 -27.52 -0.56 -2.68
C ARG A 196 -29.04 -0.60 -2.53
N ILE A 197 -29.72 0.55 -2.64
CA ILE A 197 -31.18 0.67 -2.45
C ILE A 197 -31.96 -0.39 -3.23
N GLU A 198 -31.52 -0.71 -4.45
CA GLU A 198 -32.19 -1.68 -5.33
C GLU A 198 -31.94 -3.15 -4.94
N LYS A 199 -30.85 -3.44 -4.23
CA LYS A 199 -30.42 -4.79 -3.82
C LYS A 199 -30.52 -5.01 -2.30
N PHE A 200 -31.01 -4.01 -1.56
CA PHE A 200 -31.17 -4.10 -0.12
C PHE A 200 -32.33 -5.04 0.25
N PRO A 201 -32.18 -5.92 1.27
CA PRO A 201 -31.04 -6.09 2.18
C PRO A 201 -29.93 -7.03 1.65
N MET A 202 -30.20 -7.76 0.57
CA MET A 202 -29.26 -8.66 -0.10
C MET A 202 -29.72 -8.92 -1.55
N ASP A 203 -28.77 -9.03 -2.48
CA ASP A 203 -29.06 -9.31 -3.89
C ASP A 203 -29.73 -10.68 -4.04
N THR A 204 -30.99 -10.68 -4.49
CA THR A 204 -31.79 -11.92 -4.65
C THR A 204 -31.25 -12.85 -5.73
N VAL A 205 -30.37 -12.37 -6.62
CA VAL A 205 -29.71 -13.18 -7.66
C VAL A 205 -28.94 -14.36 -7.06
N ILE A 206 -28.43 -14.24 -5.83
CA ILE A 206 -27.70 -15.34 -5.16
C ILE A 206 -28.58 -16.59 -4.96
N PHE A 207 -29.89 -16.39 -4.77
CA PHE A 207 -30.84 -17.47 -4.57
C PHE A 207 -31.60 -17.82 -5.85
N SER A 208 -31.88 -16.83 -6.69
CA SER A 208 -32.65 -17.04 -7.92
C SER A 208 -31.78 -17.53 -9.08
N GLY A 209 -30.48 -17.21 -9.06
CA GLY A 209 -29.55 -17.36 -10.19
C GLY A 209 -29.89 -16.48 -11.40
N ARG A 210 -30.84 -15.54 -11.27
CA ARG A 210 -31.49 -14.85 -12.40
C ARG A 210 -31.51 -13.34 -12.21
N VAL A 211 -31.27 -12.61 -13.29
CA VAL A 211 -31.22 -11.14 -13.34
C VAL A 211 -32.33 -10.62 -14.23
N SER A 212 -32.98 -9.53 -13.84
CA SER A 212 -34.01 -8.91 -14.67
C SER A 212 -33.41 -8.29 -15.94
N LYS A 213 -34.18 -8.23 -17.03
CA LYS A 213 -33.73 -7.64 -18.31
C LYS A 213 -33.25 -6.19 -18.13
N SER A 214 -33.98 -5.38 -17.37
CA SER A 214 -33.64 -3.97 -17.11
C SER A 214 -32.33 -3.84 -16.34
N GLU A 215 -32.12 -4.67 -15.31
CA GLU A 215 -30.88 -4.70 -14.54
C GLU A 215 -29.70 -5.19 -15.36
N MET A 216 -29.90 -6.22 -16.17
CA MET A 216 -28.91 -6.80 -17.08
C MET A 216 -28.42 -5.76 -18.11
N LEU A 217 -29.34 -4.98 -18.70
CA LEU A 217 -29.01 -3.90 -19.62
C LEU A 217 -28.27 -2.74 -18.94
N ARG A 218 -28.58 -2.45 -17.67
CA ARG A 218 -27.95 -1.36 -16.91
C ARG A 218 -26.57 -1.74 -16.38
N GLU A 219 -26.42 -2.91 -15.78
CA GLU A 219 -25.16 -3.34 -15.13
C GLU A 219 -24.23 -4.08 -16.10
N ARG A 220 -24.77 -4.77 -17.11
CA ARG A 220 -24.03 -5.73 -17.95
C ARG A 220 -24.33 -5.58 -19.45
N LYS A 221 -24.56 -4.36 -19.92
CA LYS A 221 -24.90 -4.04 -21.33
C LYS A 221 -23.99 -4.75 -22.35
N ARG A 222 -22.67 -4.72 -22.13
CA ARG A 222 -21.70 -5.37 -23.03
C ARG A 222 -21.91 -6.88 -23.17
N TRP A 223 -22.36 -7.54 -22.11
CA TRP A 223 -22.63 -8.98 -22.14
C TRP A 223 -23.96 -9.27 -22.84
N TRP A 224 -24.98 -8.43 -22.61
CA TRP A 224 -26.24 -8.47 -23.35
C TRP A 224 -26.04 -8.29 -24.87
N ASP A 225 -25.27 -7.28 -25.27
CA ASP A 225 -24.99 -6.99 -26.68
C ASP A 225 -24.32 -8.18 -27.37
N ARG A 226 -23.35 -8.82 -26.69
CA ARG A 226 -22.68 -10.03 -27.19
C ARG A 226 -23.64 -11.20 -27.41
N LEU A 227 -24.47 -11.52 -26.41
CA LEU A 227 -25.45 -12.60 -26.51
C LEU A 227 -26.46 -12.35 -27.63
N THR A 228 -26.80 -11.08 -27.86
CA THR A 228 -27.69 -10.67 -28.95
C THR A 228 -27.03 -10.85 -30.31
N THR A 229 -25.75 -10.44 -30.47
CA THR A 229 -25.00 -10.62 -31.72
C THR A 229 -24.75 -12.10 -32.05
N GLU A 230 -24.54 -12.94 -31.04
CA GLU A 230 -24.34 -14.39 -31.22
C GLU A 230 -25.66 -15.17 -31.41
N GLY A 231 -26.82 -14.51 -31.31
CA GLY A 231 -28.13 -15.16 -31.46
C GLY A 231 -28.51 -16.13 -30.32
N LYS A 232 -27.79 -16.10 -29.19
CA LYS A 232 -27.97 -17.03 -28.06
C LYS A 232 -28.93 -16.53 -26.98
N LEU A 233 -29.59 -15.40 -27.20
CA LEU A 233 -30.38 -14.74 -26.15
C LEU A 233 -31.52 -15.64 -25.64
N ASP A 234 -32.17 -16.36 -26.54
CA ASP A 234 -33.34 -17.20 -26.21
C ASP A 234 -32.98 -18.42 -25.36
N GLU A 235 -31.72 -18.88 -25.39
CA GLU A 235 -31.23 -19.98 -24.55
C GLU A 235 -31.19 -19.62 -23.05
N TYR A 236 -31.04 -18.33 -22.73
CA TYR A 236 -30.91 -17.84 -21.35
C TYR A 236 -32.19 -17.19 -20.81
N LEU A 237 -33.26 -17.11 -21.62
CA LEU A 237 -34.54 -16.55 -21.20
C LEU A 237 -35.35 -17.60 -20.42
N VAL A 238 -35.47 -17.39 -19.11
CA VAL A 238 -36.27 -18.25 -18.22
C VAL A 238 -37.47 -17.46 -17.69
N LYS A 239 -38.68 -18.04 -17.81
CA LYS A 239 -39.89 -17.59 -17.09
C LYS A 239 -40.07 -18.50 -15.87
N ASP A 240 -40.05 -17.95 -14.66
CA ASP A 240 -40.22 -18.72 -13.42
C ASP A 240 -41.03 -17.94 -12.36
N ASP A 241 -41.63 -18.69 -11.44
CA ASP A 241 -42.45 -18.27 -10.29
C ASP A 241 -41.59 -17.76 -9.10
N TRP A 242 -40.46 -17.12 -9.38
CA TRP A 242 -39.53 -16.60 -8.35
C TRP A 242 -40.18 -15.64 -7.35
N ASP A 243 -41.25 -14.96 -7.76
CA ASP A 243 -41.99 -14.02 -6.91
C ASP A 243 -42.58 -14.67 -5.65
N LYS A 244 -42.84 -15.98 -5.64
CA LYS A 244 -43.33 -16.71 -4.46
C LYS A 244 -42.24 -16.87 -3.37
N TRP A 245 -40.97 -17.02 -3.76
CA TRP A 245 -39.84 -17.26 -2.86
C TRP A 245 -39.09 -15.99 -2.45
N LYS A 246 -39.29 -14.91 -3.20
CA LYS A 246 -38.63 -13.60 -3.01
C LYS A 246 -38.81 -13.04 -1.60
N ASN A 247 -40.00 -13.18 -1.01
CA ASN A 247 -40.27 -12.65 0.33
C ASN A 247 -39.52 -13.43 1.42
N ILE A 248 -39.41 -14.75 1.28
CA ILE A 248 -38.65 -15.60 2.21
C ILE A 248 -37.16 -15.24 2.17
N ALA A 249 -36.61 -15.11 0.96
CA ALA A 249 -35.22 -14.71 0.77
C ALA A 249 -34.92 -13.31 1.34
N LYS A 250 -35.84 -12.35 1.17
CA LYS A 250 -35.71 -11.01 1.74
C LYS A 250 -35.76 -11.03 3.27
N THR A 251 -36.67 -11.78 3.89
CA THR A 251 -36.74 -11.92 5.35
C THR A 251 -35.43 -12.48 5.91
N PHE A 252 -34.88 -13.50 5.25
CA PHE A 252 -33.56 -14.03 5.61
C PHE A 252 -32.48 -12.95 5.46
N GLY A 253 -32.44 -12.23 4.35
CA GLY A 253 -31.50 -11.12 4.15
C GLY A 253 -31.58 -10.03 5.21
N TYR A 254 -32.80 -9.66 5.64
CA TYR A 254 -33.02 -8.71 6.74
C TYR A 254 -32.51 -9.25 8.09
N ALA A 255 -32.71 -10.53 8.37
CA ALA A 255 -32.21 -11.16 9.59
C ALA A 255 -30.68 -11.15 9.66
N PHE A 256 -29.99 -11.53 8.57
CA PHE A 256 -28.52 -11.50 8.50
C PHE A 256 -27.97 -10.07 8.52
N PHE A 257 -28.63 -9.14 7.84
CA PHE A 257 -28.27 -7.73 7.91
C PHE A 257 -28.39 -7.19 9.35
N GLY A 258 -29.50 -7.49 10.04
CA GLY A 258 -29.71 -7.12 11.43
C GLY A 258 -28.64 -7.70 12.36
N LEU A 259 -28.33 -9.00 12.21
CA LEU A 259 -27.24 -9.65 12.95
C LEU A 259 -25.88 -8.96 12.68
N GLY A 260 -25.59 -8.64 11.43
CA GLY A 260 -24.37 -7.92 11.03
C GLY A 260 -24.26 -6.54 11.67
N VAL A 261 -25.36 -5.79 11.74
CA VAL A 261 -25.41 -4.48 12.42
C VAL A 261 -25.21 -4.64 13.93
N ILE A 262 -25.81 -5.66 14.56
CA ILE A 262 -25.61 -5.94 15.99
C ILE A 262 -24.13 -6.25 16.27
N LEU A 263 -23.51 -7.12 15.48
CA LEU A 263 -22.08 -7.45 15.61
C LEU A 263 -21.19 -6.21 15.41
N LEU A 264 -21.51 -5.35 14.44
CA LEU A 264 -20.79 -4.09 14.23
C LEU A 264 -20.89 -3.18 15.46
N ILE A 265 -22.08 -3.03 16.04
CA ILE A 265 -22.28 -2.23 17.26
C ILE A 265 -21.47 -2.82 18.41
N LEU A 266 -21.45 -4.14 18.59
CA LEU A 266 -20.65 -4.81 19.62
C LEU A 266 -19.14 -4.61 19.42
N ILE A 267 -18.65 -4.65 18.18
CA ILE A 267 -17.24 -4.36 17.87
C ILE A 267 -16.90 -2.92 18.20
N ILE A 268 -17.73 -1.96 17.76
CA ILE A 268 -17.53 -0.53 18.06
C ILE A 268 -17.54 -0.31 19.57
N TYR A 269 -18.49 -0.90 20.29
CA TYR A 269 -18.56 -0.84 21.74
C TYR A 269 -17.29 -1.39 22.40
N ALA A 270 -16.80 -2.55 21.96
CA ALA A 270 -15.57 -3.16 22.47
C ALA A 270 -14.31 -2.33 22.16
N MET A 271 -14.26 -1.67 21.00
CA MET A 271 -13.17 -0.77 20.65
C MET A 271 -13.18 0.51 21.48
N VAL A 272 -14.36 1.12 21.68
CA VAL A 272 -14.53 2.33 22.49
C VAL A 272 -14.22 2.05 23.96
N SER A 273 -14.70 0.93 24.50
CA SER A 273 -14.40 0.56 25.89
C SER A 273 -12.92 0.28 26.12
N ARG A 274 -12.21 -0.30 25.15
CA ARG A 274 -10.75 -0.44 25.18
C ARG A 274 -9.96 0.86 25.07
N LEU A 275 -10.54 1.91 24.49
CA LEU A 275 -9.91 3.23 24.37
C LEU A 275 -10.16 4.12 25.61
N ALA A 276 -11.20 3.81 26.38
CA ALA A 276 -11.57 4.51 27.62
C ALA A 276 -10.85 3.97 28.87
N HIS A 277 -10.09 2.88 28.72
CA HIS A 277 -9.21 2.27 29.73
C HIS A 277 -7.75 2.39 29.31
#